data_AF-A0A644XW51-F1
#
_entry.id   AF-A0A644XW51-F1
#
_cell.length_a   1.000
_cell.length_b   1.000
_cell.length_c   1.000
_cell.angle_alpha   90.00
_cell.angle_beta   90.00
_cell.angle_gamma   90.00
#
_symmetry.space_group_name_H-M   'P 1'
#
loop_
_entity.id
_entity.type
_entity.pdbx_description
1 polymer ?
#
loop_
_entity_poly.entity_id
_entity_poly.type
_entity_poly.pdbx_seq_one_letter_code
_entity_poly.pdbx_strand_id
1 'polypeptide(L)'
;MFRPKAIINIVGGFVMNVDNCRFNEQNSAIELYDNDNQILLTFELKRLKSTAGYERLSVIVKESKGDRLGQDTINPTSIMEGLLGLKQYGVVLSRKVYADISKRIEENYLTIPSITKDLPSELTDAKLEEIFSMFCEYIKDSGAEPATIKGSSVYNIPVPEFTDYLKDSDYRDIDSTKIRNGLRDKKYTHCNPGRNDNTVVDADAKKAVKVISFKADMVDKVNGKSKKK
;
A
#
# COMPACT_ATOMS: atom_id res chain seq x y z
N MET A 1 -20.84 -12.18 -11.41
CA MET A 1 -20.22 -12.69 -12.65
C MET A 1 -19.93 -11.49 -13.56
N PHE A 2 -18.75 -10.88 -13.44
CA PHE A 2 -18.37 -9.71 -14.24
C PHE A 2 -17.89 -10.22 -15.61
N ARG A 3 -18.64 -9.92 -16.68
CA ARG A 3 -18.16 -10.11 -18.05
C ARG A 3 -17.32 -8.88 -18.41
N PRO A 4 -16.09 -9.04 -18.94
CA PRO A 4 -15.37 -7.92 -19.53
C PRO A 4 -16.15 -7.47 -20.77
N LYS A 5 -16.79 -6.30 -20.70
CA LYS A 5 -17.38 -5.63 -21.86
C LYS A 5 -16.33 -4.67 -22.42
N ALA A 6 -16.15 -4.73 -23.74
CA ALA A 6 -15.43 -3.79 -24.61
C ALA A 6 -14.07 -3.27 -24.10
N ILE A 7 -12.99 -3.68 -24.77
CA ILE A 7 -11.70 -3.00 -24.63
C ILE A 7 -11.82 -1.64 -25.33
N ILE A 8 -11.86 -0.54 -24.58
CA ILE A 8 -11.66 0.79 -25.17
C ILE A 8 -10.15 0.93 -25.39
N ASN A 9 -9.73 0.69 -26.62
CA ASN A 9 -8.34 0.78 -27.03
C ASN A 9 -8.10 2.15 -27.68
N ILE A 10 -7.66 3.15 -26.89
CA ILE A 10 -7.19 4.43 -27.44
C ILE A 10 -5.68 4.30 -27.72
N VAL A 11 -5.32 3.34 -28.56
CA VAL A 11 -3.92 3.06 -28.92
C VAL A 11 -3.85 2.97 -30.45
N GLY A 12 -3.88 4.13 -31.11
CA GLY A 12 -3.72 4.25 -32.55
C GLY A 12 -4.58 5.36 -33.14
N GLY A 13 -3.98 6.51 -33.47
CA GLY A 13 -4.58 7.55 -34.31
C GLY A 13 -5.33 8.69 -33.59
N PHE A 14 -5.75 8.53 -32.33
CA PHE A 14 -6.34 9.64 -31.56
C PHE A 14 -5.24 10.55 -30.99
N VAL A 15 -4.98 11.67 -31.66
CA VAL A 15 -4.22 12.78 -31.10
C VAL A 15 -5.12 13.45 -30.05
N MET A 16 -5.09 12.96 -28.81
CA MET A 16 -5.75 13.65 -27.70
C MET A 16 -4.99 14.93 -27.39
N ASN A 17 -5.65 16.07 -27.60
CA ASN A 17 -5.15 17.38 -27.22
C ASN A 17 -5.26 17.58 -25.69
N VAL A 18 -4.45 18.48 -25.15
CA VAL A 18 -4.32 18.73 -23.70
C VAL A 18 -5.62 19.25 -23.06
N ASP A 19 -6.57 19.73 -23.87
CA ASP A 19 -7.87 20.29 -23.45
C ASP A 19 -8.99 19.24 -23.26
N ASN A 20 -8.68 17.97 -23.48
CA ASN A 20 -9.64 16.87 -23.44
C ASN A 20 -9.81 16.25 -22.04
N CYS A 21 -9.17 16.78 -20.99
CA CYS A 21 -9.27 16.26 -19.63
C CYS A 21 -9.64 17.40 -18.67
N ARG A 22 -10.84 17.36 -18.10
CA ARG A 22 -11.38 18.43 -17.25
C ARG A 22 -11.87 17.90 -15.92
N PHE A 23 -11.68 18.67 -14.86
CA PHE A 23 -12.31 18.40 -13.57
C PHE A 23 -13.69 19.05 -13.52
N ASN A 24 -14.71 18.24 -13.27
CA ASN A 24 -16.07 18.68 -13.03
C ASN A 24 -16.30 18.78 -11.52
N GLU A 25 -16.31 20.00 -11.00
CA GLU A 25 -16.48 20.27 -9.57
C GLU A 25 -17.83 19.79 -9.02
N GLN A 26 -18.91 19.90 -9.82
CA GLN A 26 -20.27 19.58 -9.38
C GLN A 26 -20.41 18.11 -9.01
N ASN A 27 -19.73 17.24 -9.75
CA ASN A 27 -19.78 15.79 -9.54
C ASN A 27 -18.47 15.20 -9.01
N SER A 28 -17.46 16.04 -8.77
CA SER A 28 -16.12 15.64 -8.33
C SER A 28 -15.54 14.52 -9.20
N ALA A 29 -15.50 14.79 -10.50
CA ALA A 29 -15.09 13.80 -11.50
C ALA A 29 -14.08 14.38 -12.48
N ILE A 30 -13.22 13.51 -13.03
CA ILE A 30 -12.43 13.85 -14.22
C ILE A 30 -13.19 13.34 -15.44
N GLU A 31 -13.44 14.21 -16.40
CA GLU A 31 -14.09 13.89 -17.65
C GLU A 31 -13.08 13.97 -18.78
N LEU A 32 -12.99 12.87 -19.55
CA LEU A 32 -12.25 12.81 -20.79
C LEU A 32 -13.19 13.07 -21.96
N TYR A 33 -12.76 13.94 -22.87
CA TYR A 33 -13.51 14.36 -24.05
C TYR A 33 -12.85 13.87 -25.33
N ASP A 34 -13.65 13.59 -26.36
CA ASP A 34 -13.14 13.45 -27.72
C ASP A 34 -12.96 14.82 -28.39
N ASN A 35 -12.56 14.81 -29.67
CA ASN A 35 -12.33 16.02 -30.44
C ASN A 35 -13.63 16.79 -30.78
N ASP A 36 -14.78 16.12 -30.69
CA ASP A 36 -16.11 16.71 -30.87
C ASP A 36 -16.70 17.20 -29.53
N ASN A 37 -15.88 17.25 -28.48
CA ASN A 37 -16.23 17.67 -27.13
C ASN A 37 -17.37 16.83 -26.52
N GLN A 38 -17.44 15.55 -26.88
CA GLN A 38 -18.28 14.54 -26.24
C GLN A 38 -17.50 13.82 -25.14
N ILE A 39 -18.13 13.57 -24.00
CA ILE A 39 -17.51 12.80 -22.91
C ILE A 39 -17.32 11.35 -23.37
N LEU A 40 -16.09 10.86 -23.31
CA LEU A 40 -15.71 9.47 -23.55
C LEU A 40 -15.77 8.65 -22.25
N LEU A 41 -15.11 9.16 -21.22
CA LEU A 41 -14.94 8.51 -19.93
C LEU A 41 -15.10 9.52 -18.79
N THR A 42 -15.71 9.07 -17.71
CA THR A 42 -15.81 9.82 -16.46
C THR A 42 -15.17 9.02 -15.33
N PHE A 43 -14.29 9.66 -14.57
CA PHE A 43 -13.64 9.14 -13.38
C PHE A 43 -14.24 9.85 -12.17
N GLU A 44 -15.27 9.27 -11.56
CA GLU A 44 -15.87 9.82 -10.35
C GLU A 44 -14.97 9.56 -9.14
N LEU A 45 -14.71 10.60 -8.36
CA LEU A 45 -13.72 10.58 -7.29
C LEU A 45 -14.38 10.77 -5.93
N LYS A 46 -13.93 9.98 -4.95
CA LYS A 46 -14.27 10.18 -3.53
C LYS A 46 -13.06 9.91 -2.68
N ARG A 47 -12.77 10.82 -1.74
CA ARG A 47 -11.79 10.57 -0.70
C ARG A 47 -12.43 9.69 0.37
N LEU A 48 -11.78 8.60 0.71
CA LEU A 48 -12.18 7.68 1.76
C LEU A 48 -11.22 7.89 2.92
N LYS A 49 -11.72 8.38 4.03
CA LYS A 49 -10.92 8.58 5.25
C LYS A 49 -11.38 7.60 6.32
N SER A 50 -10.44 6.89 6.91
CA SER A 50 -10.73 6.09 8.10
C SER A 50 -10.62 6.92 9.37
N THR A 51 -11.28 6.45 10.44
CA THR A 51 -11.17 7.02 11.80
C THR A 51 -9.73 6.98 12.32
N ALA A 52 -8.91 6.04 11.83
CA ALA A 52 -7.50 5.90 12.17
C ALA A 52 -6.55 6.76 11.32
N GLY A 53 -7.08 7.65 10.46
CA GLY A 53 -6.29 8.61 9.68
C GLY A 53 -5.80 8.12 8.32
N TYR A 54 -6.06 6.86 7.94
CA TYR A 54 -5.77 6.37 6.59
C TYR A 54 -6.68 7.02 5.57
N GLU A 55 -6.11 7.38 4.43
CA GLU A 55 -6.83 7.99 3.33
C GLU A 55 -6.61 7.21 2.04
N ARG A 56 -7.69 6.99 1.30
CA ARG A 56 -7.68 6.33 0.00
C ARG A 56 -8.54 7.10 -0.98
N LEU A 57 -8.19 7.07 -2.25
CA LEU A 57 -8.99 7.66 -3.33
C LEU A 57 -9.81 6.56 -4.00
N SER A 58 -11.14 6.59 -3.83
CA SER A 58 -12.03 5.76 -4.63
C SER A 58 -12.19 6.40 -6.00
N VAL A 59 -11.93 5.61 -7.05
CA VAL A 59 -12.11 6.01 -8.45
C VAL A 59 -13.11 5.06 -9.09
N ILE A 60 -14.23 5.59 -9.58
CA ILE A 60 -15.21 4.84 -10.36
C ILE A 60 -15.13 5.30 -11.80
N VAL A 61 -14.91 4.38 -12.73
CA VAL A 61 -14.83 4.70 -14.16
C VAL A 61 -16.15 4.35 -14.83
N LYS A 62 -16.68 5.30 -15.60
CA LYS A 62 -17.89 5.16 -16.40
C LYS A 62 -17.61 5.55 -17.85
N GLU A 63 -18.28 4.89 -18.79
CA GLU A 63 -18.37 5.36 -20.16
C GLU A 63 -19.36 6.52 -20.30
N SER A 64 -19.25 7.26 -21.41
CA SER A 64 -20.20 8.26 -21.91
C SER A 64 -21.69 7.94 -21.66
N LYS A 65 -22.07 6.66 -21.85
CA LYS A 65 -23.46 6.19 -21.74
C LYS A 65 -23.89 5.82 -20.31
N GLY A 66 -23.05 6.13 -19.32
CA GLY A 66 -23.31 5.92 -17.90
C GLY A 66 -22.99 4.52 -17.38
N ASP A 67 -22.60 3.59 -18.26
CA ASP A 67 -22.22 2.23 -17.88
C ASP A 67 -20.92 2.24 -17.09
N ARG A 68 -20.98 1.66 -15.88
CA ARG A 68 -19.81 1.51 -15.01
C ARG A 68 -18.88 0.44 -15.56
N LEU A 69 -17.65 0.83 -15.87
CA LEU A 69 -16.57 -0.08 -16.29
C LEU A 69 -15.94 -0.77 -15.09
N GLY A 70 -15.63 -0.01 -14.04
CA GLY A 70 -14.84 -0.50 -12.93
C GLY A 70 -14.80 0.47 -11.75
N GLN A 71 -14.22 -0.01 -10.66
CA GLN A 71 -13.91 0.82 -9.50
C GLN A 71 -12.63 0.31 -8.86
N ASP A 72 -11.77 1.22 -8.47
CA ASP A 72 -10.58 0.91 -7.68
C ASP A 72 -10.44 1.88 -6.49
N THR A 73 -9.57 1.50 -5.55
CA THR A 73 -9.22 2.30 -4.37
C THR A 73 -7.71 2.52 -4.36
N ILE A 74 -7.29 3.74 -4.66
CA ILE A 74 -5.91 4.12 -4.95
C ILE A 74 -5.28 4.80 -3.72
N ASN A 75 -3.97 4.62 -3.53
CA ASN A 75 -3.20 5.37 -2.53
C ASN A 75 -3.01 6.82 -3.04
N PRO A 76 -3.37 7.87 -2.27
CA PRO A 76 -3.18 9.26 -2.70
C PRO A 76 -1.73 9.62 -3.03
N THR A 77 -0.74 8.90 -2.50
CA THR A 77 0.69 9.11 -2.81
C THR A 77 1.15 8.41 -4.09
N SER A 78 0.30 7.61 -4.73
CA SER A 78 0.62 6.80 -5.92
C SER A 78 -0.57 6.76 -6.89
N ILE A 79 -1.12 7.94 -7.19
CA ILE A 79 -2.32 8.08 -8.04
C ILE A 79 -2.05 7.52 -9.44
N MET A 80 -0.91 7.87 -10.04
CA MET A 80 -0.53 7.42 -11.38
C MET A 80 -0.45 5.89 -11.48
N GLU A 81 0.22 5.23 -10.55
CA GLU A 81 0.32 3.77 -10.52
C GLU A 81 -1.05 3.10 -10.36
N GLY A 82 -1.89 3.66 -9.48
CA GLY A 82 -3.26 3.17 -9.28
C GLY A 82 -4.14 3.33 -10.53
N LEU A 83 -4.02 4.46 -11.25
CA LEU A 83 -4.76 4.70 -12.48
C LEU A 83 -4.36 3.71 -13.59
N LEU A 84 -3.07 3.34 -13.69
CA LEU A 84 -2.60 2.30 -14.62
C LEU A 84 -3.22 0.93 -14.32
N GLY A 85 -3.60 0.67 -13.06
CA GLY A 85 -4.31 -0.53 -12.63
C GLY A 85 -5.69 -0.69 -13.29
N LEU A 86 -6.32 0.41 -13.71
CA LEU A 86 -7.66 0.41 -14.34
C LEU A 86 -7.71 -0.35 -15.67
N LYS A 87 -6.55 -0.70 -16.26
CA LYS A 87 -6.45 -1.61 -17.42
C LYS A 87 -7.20 -2.93 -17.22
N GLN A 88 -7.31 -3.41 -15.97
CA GLN A 88 -8.06 -4.63 -15.64
C GLN A 88 -9.56 -4.51 -15.92
N TYR A 89 -10.08 -3.28 -16.00
CA TYR A 89 -11.46 -2.96 -16.33
C TYR A 89 -11.66 -2.56 -17.81
N GLY A 90 -10.67 -2.82 -18.67
CA GLY A 90 -10.74 -2.49 -20.10
C GLY A 90 -10.44 -1.02 -20.44
N VAL A 91 -10.00 -0.22 -19.46
CA VAL A 91 -9.59 1.17 -19.66
C VAL A 91 -8.13 1.19 -20.12
N VAL A 92 -7.88 1.36 -21.42
CA VAL A 92 -6.52 1.41 -21.99
C VAL A 92 -6.28 2.76 -22.62
N LEU A 93 -5.59 3.63 -21.87
CA LEU A 93 -5.23 4.99 -22.29
C LEU A 93 -3.72 5.10 -22.50
N SER A 94 -3.29 6.11 -23.25
CA SER A 94 -1.86 6.41 -23.35
C SER A 94 -1.31 6.90 -21.99
N ARG A 95 -0.02 6.68 -21.76
CA ARG A 95 0.64 7.10 -20.51
C ARG A 95 0.54 8.60 -20.26
N LYS A 96 0.55 9.42 -21.32
CA LYS A 96 0.36 10.87 -21.24
C LYS A 96 -1.00 11.22 -20.65
N VAL A 97 -2.05 10.52 -21.08
CA VAL A 97 -3.43 10.76 -20.62
C VAL A 97 -3.60 10.36 -19.16
N TYR A 98 -3.00 9.24 -18.75
CA TYR A 98 -2.97 8.90 -17.32
C TYR A 98 -2.24 9.95 -16.49
N ALA A 99 -1.12 10.48 -16.98
CA ALA A 99 -0.40 11.56 -16.31
C ALA A 99 -1.25 12.83 -16.22
N ASP A 100 -2.00 13.15 -17.27
CA ASP A 100 -2.92 14.28 -17.27
C ASP A 100 -4.02 14.10 -16.23
N ILE A 101 -4.68 12.94 -16.15
CA ILE A 101 -5.69 12.62 -15.14
C ILE A 101 -5.09 12.72 -13.73
N SER A 102 -3.93 12.08 -13.48
CA SER A 102 -3.25 12.11 -12.17
C SER A 102 -3.03 13.55 -11.72
N LYS A 103 -2.48 14.39 -12.60
CA LYS A 103 -2.23 15.80 -12.32
C LYS A 103 -3.51 16.55 -11.94
N ARG A 104 -4.62 16.37 -12.68
CA ARG A 104 -5.88 17.08 -12.34
C ARG A 104 -6.49 16.57 -11.04
N ILE A 105 -6.34 15.29 -10.72
CA ILE A 105 -6.75 14.74 -9.42
C ILE A 105 -5.93 15.39 -8.30
N GLU A 106 -4.60 15.47 -8.46
CA GLU A 106 -3.68 16.07 -7.48
C GLU A 106 -3.99 17.55 -7.24
N GLU A 107 -4.18 18.33 -8.32
CA GLU A 107 -4.53 19.77 -8.25
C GLU A 107 -5.85 20.03 -7.53
N ASN A 108 -6.81 19.09 -7.64
CA ASN A 108 -8.15 19.22 -7.06
C ASN A 108 -8.35 18.33 -5.83
N TYR A 109 -7.30 17.69 -5.30
CA TYR A 109 -7.45 16.63 -4.32
C TYR A 109 -8.24 17.07 -3.08
N LEU A 110 -7.96 18.29 -2.60
CA LEU A 110 -8.61 18.84 -1.40
C LEU A 110 -10.08 19.23 -1.62
N THR A 111 -10.51 19.47 -2.87
CA THR A 111 -11.90 19.81 -3.21
C THR A 111 -12.77 18.57 -3.39
N ILE A 112 -12.17 17.39 -3.60
CA ILE A 112 -12.89 16.11 -3.69
C ILE A 112 -13.56 15.80 -2.34
N PRO A 113 -14.86 15.45 -2.32
CA PRO A 113 -15.60 15.09 -1.11
C PRO A 113 -14.96 13.92 -0.38
N SER A 114 -14.81 14.08 0.93
CA SER A 114 -14.35 13.04 1.85
C SER A 114 -15.52 12.34 2.53
N ILE A 115 -15.50 11.02 2.55
CA ILE A 115 -16.44 10.18 3.29
C ILE A 115 -15.67 9.37 4.31
N THR A 116 -16.15 9.37 5.56
CA THR A 116 -15.63 8.47 6.58
C THR A 116 -16.08 7.04 6.27
N LYS A 117 -15.12 6.14 6.08
CA LYS A 117 -15.40 4.72 5.84
C LYS A 117 -14.40 3.87 6.61
N ASP A 118 -14.87 2.79 7.20
CA ASP A 118 -13.98 1.74 7.71
C ASP A 118 -13.27 1.09 6.52
N LEU A 119 -12.05 1.57 6.27
CA LEU A 119 -11.17 0.99 5.30
C LEU A 119 -10.58 -0.28 5.90
N PRO A 120 -10.66 -1.43 5.20
CA PRO A 120 -10.05 -2.66 5.69
C PRO A 120 -8.57 -2.42 5.95
N SER A 121 -8.06 -2.94 7.06
CA SER A 121 -6.64 -2.85 7.39
C SER A 121 -5.82 -3.45 6.26
N GLU A 122 -4.88 -2.68 5.72
CA GLU A 122 -3.96 -3.14 4.67
C GLU A 122 -3.09 -4.32 5.12
N LEU A 123 -2.98 -4.50 6.43
CA LEU A 123 -2.29 -5.60 7.10
C LEU A 123 -3.30 -6.71 7.42
N THR A 124 -3.35 -7.72 6.56
CA THR A 124 -4.03 -8.99 6.82
C THR A 124 -3.11 -9.95 7.57
N ASP A 125 -3.67 -11.00 8.16
CA ASP A 125 -2.87 -12.05 8.81
C ASP A 125 -1.86 -12.68 7.84
N ALA A 126 -2.24 -12.92 6.59
CA ALA A 126 -1.35 -13.47 5.56
C ALA A 126 -0.16 -12.52 5.27
N LYS A 127 -0.42 -11.22 5.07
CA LYS A 127 0.65 -10.24 4.88
C LYS A 127 1.56 -10.11 6.09
N LEU A 128 0.99 -10.24 7.29
CA LEU A 128 1.76 -10.21 8.52
C LEU A 128 2.68 -11.44 8.64
N GLU A 129 2.23 -12.61 8.19
CA GLU A 129 3.04 -13.83 8.08
C GLU A 129 4.15 -13.69 7.02
N GLU A 130 3.87 -13.06 5.88
CA GLU A 130 4.86 -12.76 4.84
C GLU A 130 5.93 -11.79 5.38
N ILE A 131 5.53 -10.70 6.04
CA ILE A 131 6.44 -9.76 6.70
C ILE A 131 7.30 -10.47 7.76
N PHE A 132 6.69 -11.33 8.59
CA PHE A 132 7.45 -12.09 9.57
C PHE A 132 8.48 -13.02 8.91
N SER A 133 8.11 -13.69 7.82
CA SER A 133 9.01 -14.57 7.07
C SER A 133 10.18 -13.80 6.45
N MET A 134 9.92 -12.63 5.89
CA MET A 134 10.94 -11.71 5.37
C MET A 134 11.99 -11.34 6.43
N PHE A 135 11.57 -11.11 7.68
CA PHE A 135 12.51 -10.85 8.79
C PHE A 135 13.23 -12.13 9.27
N CYS A 136 12.62 -13.31 9.17
CA CYS A 136 13.29 -14.57 9.47
C CYS A 136 14.46 -14.83 8.51
N GLU A 137 14.28 -14.52 7.23
CA GLU A 137 15.32 -14.59 6.20
C GLU A 137 16.44 -13.58 6.48
N TYR A 138 16.08 -12.32 6.76
CA TYR A 138 17.04 -11.28 7.14
C TYR A 138 17.89 -11.69 8.37
N ILE A 139 17.27 -12.25 9.43
CA ILE A 139 18.00 -12.72 10.63
C ILE A 139 18.99 -13.82 10.28
N LYS A 140 18.58 -14.75 9.41
CA LYS A 140 19.43 -15.85 8.95
C LYS A 140 20.62 -15.34 8.14
N ASP A 141 20.38 -14.41 7.23
CA ASP A 141 21.40 -13.89 6.30
C ASP A 141 22.37 -12.92 7.00
N SER A 142 21.89 -12.16 7.99
CA SER A 142 22.74 -11.31 8.83
C SER A 142 23.65 -12.10 9.77
N GLY A 143 23.37 -13.39 9.99
CA GLY A 143 24.10 -14.20 10.97
C GLY A 143 23.94 -13.70 12.41
N ALA A 144 22.81 -13.05 12.71
CA ALA A 144 22.55 -12.52 14.04
C ALA A 144 22.47 -13.65 15.07
N GLU A 145 23.27 -13.55 16.13
CA GLU A 145 23.23 -14.51 17.24
C GLU A 145 22.06 -14.21 18.19
N PRO A 146 21.40 -15.24 18.73
CA PRO A 146 20.28 -15.04 19.63
C PRO A 146 20.75 -14.46 20.97
N ALA A 147 20.12 -13.37 21.40
CA ALA A 147 20.26 -12.80 22.72
C ALA A 147 19.24 -13.39 23.70
N THR A 148 19.45 -13.16 25.00
CA THR A 148 18.46 -13.52 26.03
C THR A 148 17.81 -12.27 26.61
N ILE A 149 16.48 -12.19 26.55
CA ILE A 149 15.68 -11.16 27.22
C ILE A 149 14.72 -11.86 28.18
N LYS A 150 14.87 -11.58 29.49
CA LYS A 150 13.99 -12.12 30.56
C LYS A 150 13.79 -13.64 30.48
N GLY A 151 14.86 -14.38 30.18
CA GLY A 151 14.84 -15.85 30.06
C GLY A 151 14.28 -16.38 28.74
N SER A 152 13.93 -15.52 27.78
CA SER A 152 13.55 -15.91 26.41
C SER A 152 14.68 -15.64 25.43
N SER A 153 14.96 -16.59 24.55
CA SER A 153 15.88 -16.41 23.43
C SER A 153 15.22 -15.59 22.32
N VAL A 154 15.92 -14.55 21.85
CA VAL A 154 15.40 -13.58 20.88
C VAL A 154 16.48 -13.12 19.92
N TYR A 155 16.09 -12.81 18.69
CA TYR A 155 16.92 -12.07 17.73
C TYR A 155 16.52 -10.60 17.79
N ASN A 156 17.49 -9.71 17.98
CA ASN A 156 17.24 -8.27 18.10
C ASN A 156 17.56 -7.57 16.79
N ILE A 157 16.58 -6.87 16.23
CA ILE A 157 16.78 -5.99 15.07
C ILE A 157 16.62 -4.54 15.53
N PRO A 158 17.61 -3.66 15.32
CA PRO A 158 17.47 -2.23 15.57
C PRO A 158 16.22 -1.65 14.91
N VAL A 159 15.51 -0.78 15.64
CA VAL A 159 14.30 -0.12 15.13
C VAL A 159 14.53 0.65 13.82
N PRO A 160 15.63 1.40 13.64
CA PRO A 160 15.93 2.05 12.36
C PRO A 160 16.04 1.03 11.22
N GLU A 161 16.81 -0.03 11.43
CA GLU A 161 17.02 -1.09 10.44
C GLU A 161 15.73 -1.85 10.09
N PHE A 162 14.92 -2.19 11.10
CA PHE A 162 13.58 -2.75 10.88
C PHE A 162 12.71 -1.83 10.00
N THR A 163 12.81 -0.52 10.22
CA THR A 163 12.02 0.47 9.48
C THR A 163 12.52 0.63 8.05
N ASP A 164 13.84 0.66 7.86
CA ASP A 164 14.44 0.82 6.54
C ASP A 164 14.23 -0.44 5.68
N TYR A 165 14.36 -1.63 6.27
CA TYR A 165 14.04 -2.89 5.58
C TYR A 165 12.58 -2.99 5.15
N LEU A 166 11.64 -2.44 5.93
CA LEU A 166 10.23 -2.33 5.52
C LEU A 166 10.03 -1.34 4.37
N LYS A 167 10.74 -0.19 4.37
CA LYS A 167 10.63 0.81 3.29
C LYS A 167 11.18 0.30 1.96
N ASP A 168 12.16 -0.59 2.01
CA ASP A 168 12.77 -1.21 0.83
C ASP A 168 11.98 -2.43 0.32
N SER A 169 10.88 -2.78 0.99
CA SER A 169 10.01 -3.91 0.65
C SER A 169 8.68 -3.49 0.00
N ASP A 170 7.90 -4.48 -0.46
CA ASP A 170 6.53 -4.29 -0.94
C ASP A 170 5.57 -3.77 0.15
N TYR A 171 6.01 -3.70 1.40
CA TYR A 171 5.22 -3.25 2.56
C TYR A 171 5.50 -1.80 2.97
N ARG A 172 6.24 -1.02 2.16
CA ARG A 172 6.62 0.37 2.47
C ARG A 172 5.46 1.31 2.81
N ASP A 173 4.28 1.03 2.24
CA ASP A 173 3.08 1.85 2.41
C ASP A 173 2.26 1.46 3.67
N ILE A 174 2.64 0.38 4.36
CA ILE A 174 1.98 -0.08 5.58
C ILE A 174 2.62 0.59 6.79
N ASP A 175 1.79 1.17 7.66
CA ASP A 175 2.22 1.77 8.92
C ASP A 175 3.03 0.79 9.79
N SER A 176 4.30 1.13 10.03
CA SER A 176 5.22 0.32 10.83
C SER A 176 4.70 0.03 12.25
N THR A 177 3.91 0.93 12.84
CA THR A 177 3.30 0.73 14.17
C THR A 177 2.26 -0.39 14.12
N LYS A 178 1.48 -0.46 13.04
CA LYS A 178 0.51 -1.55 12.81
C LYS A 178 1.22 -2.88 12.63
N ILE A 179 2.30 -2.91 11.85
CA ILE A 179 3.11 -4.13 11.67
C ILE A 179 3.63 -4.60 13.03
N ARG A 180 4.23 -3.72 13.83
CA ARG A 180 4.73 -4.06 15.17
C ARG A 180 3.64 -4.58 16.10
N ASN A 181 2.45 -3.94 16.10
CA ASN A 181 1.29 -4.41 16.86
C ASN A 181 0.86 -5.81 16.39
N GLY A 182 0.74 -6.02 15.08
CA GLY A 182 0.39 -7.32 14.52
C GLY A 182 1.37 -8.42 14.92
N LEU A 183 2.68 -8.17 14.77
CA LEU A 183 3.74 -9.13 15.14
C LEU A 183 3.67 -9.50 16.63
N ARG A 184 3.39 -8.52 17.50
CA ARG A 184 3.15 -8.75 18.93
C ARG A 184 1.91 -9.61 19.16
N ASP A 185 0.80 -9.28 18.52
CA ASP A 185 -0.49 -9.95 18.73
C ASP A 185 -0.45 -11.42 18.24
N LYS A 186 0.30 -11.69 17.17
CA LYS A 186 0.66 -13.05 16.70
C LYS A 186 1.74 -13.74 17.56
N LYS A 187 2.24 -13.07 18.60
CA LYS A 187 3.27 -13.54 19.53
C LYS A 187 4.62 -13.85 18.86
N TYR A 188 4.91 -13.28 17.69
CA TYR A 188 6.20 -13.44 17.01
C TYR A 188 7.33 -12.65 17.68
N THR A 189 6.99 -11.53 18.33
CA THR A 189 7.96 -10.67 19.03
C THR A 189 7.80 -10.75 20.55
N HIS A 190 8.89 -10.48 21.26
CA HIS A 190 8.91 -10.27 22.70
C HIS A 190 8.76 -8.77 22.98
N CYS A 191 7.68 -8.39 23.67
CA CYS A 191 7.34 -7.00 23.95
C CYS A 191 7.08 -6.78 25.43
N ASN A 192 7.38 -5.57 25.93
CA ASN A 192 6.96 -5.16 27.27
C ASN A 192 5.49 -4.69 27.25
N PRO A 193 4.75 -4.77 28.37
CA PRO A 193 3.41 -4.21 28.45
C PRO A 193 3.39 -2.75 27.98
N GLY A 194 2.56 -2.45 26.97
CA GLY A 194 2.43 -1.11 26.39
C GLY A 194 3.58 -0.64 25.50
N ARG A 195 4.59 -1.47 25.20
CA ARG A 195 5.71 -1.12 24.31
C ARG A 195 6.05 -2.24 23.34
N ASN A 196 6.15 -1.93 22.05
CA ASN A 196 6.46 -2.90 21.00
C ASN A 196 7.95 -2.96 20.65
N ASP A 197 8.78 -2.20 21.36
CA ASP A 197 10.23 -2.19 21.28
C ASP A 197 10.85 -2.48 22.65
N ASN A 198 12.07 -3.00 22.64
CA ASN A 198 12.91 -3.15 23.81
C ASN A 198 14.10 -2.20 23.71
N THR A 199 14.63 -1.80 24.86
CA THR A 199 15.92 -1.11 24.92
C THR A 199 16.98 -2.15 25.27
N VAL A 200 18.00 -2.29 24.43
CA VAL A 200 19.18 -3.12 24.69
C VAL A 200 20.42 -2.24 24.69
N VAL A 201 21.46 -2.63 25.41
CA VAL A 201 22.76 -1.97 25.34
C VAL A 201 23.53 -2.63 24.21
N ASP A 202 23.83 -1.85 23.19
CA ASP A 202 24.78 -2.25 22.15
C ASP A 202 26.17 -2.37 22.79
N ALA A 203 26.72 -3.58 22.77
CA ALA A 203 27.98 -3.90 23.43
C ALA A 203 29.17 -3.16 22.78
N ASP A 204 29.10 -2.91 21.46
CA ASP A 204 30.16 -2.27 20.69
C ASP A 204 30.10 -0.75 20.83
N ALA A 205 28.89 -0.18 20.81
CA ALA A 205 28.70 1.27 20.89
C ALA A 205 28.56 1.80 22.33
N LYS A 206 28.42 0.93 23.34
CA LYS A 206 28.06 1.27 24.73
C LYS A 206 26.85 2.21 24.83
N LYS A 207 25.92 2.10 23.88
CA LYS A 207 24.73 2.95 23.77
C LYS A 207 23.47 2.13 23.87
N ALA A 208 22.46 2.72 24.49
CA ALA A 208 21.13 2.13 24.51
C ALA A 208 20.48 2.26 23.13
N VAL A 209 20.14 1.13 22.51
CA VAL A 209 19.50 1.05 21.20
C VAL A 209 18.10 0.45 21.36
N LYS A 210 17.15 0.99 20.61
CA LYS A 210 15.80 0.45 20.51
C LYS A 210 15.78 -0.68 19.50
N VAL A 211 15.26 -1.84 19.88
CA VAL A 211 15.21 -3.04 19.05
C VAL A 211 13.81 -3.66 19.03
N ILE A 212 13.49 -4.30 17.92
CA ILE A 212 12.39 -5.27 17.80
C ILE A 212 12.97 -6.65 18.10
N SER A 213 12.48 -7.31 19.14
CA SER A 213 12.99 -8.60 19.58
C SER A 213 12.10 -9.73 19.05
N PHE A 214 12.55 -10.43 18.01
CA PHE A 214 11.85 -11.59 17.46
C PHE A 214 12.15 -12.83 18.30
N LYS A 215 11.13 -13.63 18.63
CA LYS A 215 11.35 -14.83 19.43
C LYS A 215 12.07 -15.90 18.61
N ALA A 216 13.18 -16.40 19.15
CA ALA A 216 14.02 -17.36 18.43
C ALA A 216 13.25 -18.63 18.07
N ASP A 217 12.42 -19.15 18.98
CA ASP A 217 11.61 -20.35 18.72
C ASP A 217 10.62 -20.21 17.56
N MET A 218 10.16 -18.99 17.26
CA MET A 218 9.27 -18.72 16.13
C MET A 218 10.06 -18.57 14.83
N VAL A 219 11.20 -17.86 14.87
CA VAL A 219 12.10 -17.68 13.73
C VAL A 219 12.68 -19.03 13.29
N ASP A 220 13.16 -19.83 14.24
CA ASP A 220 13.78 -21.13 13.98
C ASP A 220 12.76 -22.14 13.44
N LYS A 221 11.47 -22.02 13.79
CA LYS A 221 10.39 -22.83 13.19
C LYS A 221 10.20 -22.53 11.70
N VAL A 222 10.35 -21.27 11.28
CA VAL A 222 10.24 -20.88 9.87
C VAL A 222 11.51 -21.31 9.12
N ASN A 223 12.68 -20.95 9.65
CA ASN A 223 13.96 -21.26 9.03
C ASN A 223 14.30 -22.76 9.03
N GLY A 224 13.84 -23.51 10.04
CA GLY A 224 14.00 -24.96 10.16
C GLY A 224 13.15 -25.78 9.19
N LYS A 225 12.04 -25.22 8.66
CA LYS A 225 11.22 -25.89 7.63
C LYS A 225 11.91 -25.97 6.26
N SER A 226 12.98 -25.21 6.04
CA SER A 226 13.79 -25.29 4.81
C SER A 226 14.76 -26.49 4.78
N LYS A 227 14.80 -27.34 5.82
CA LYS A 227 15.55 -28.60 5.85
C LYS A 227 14.63 -29.82 5.72
N LYS A 228 13.95 -29.98 4.58
CA LYS A 228 13.58 -31.31 4.08
C LYS A 228 13.94 -31.37 2.59
N LYS A 229 15.05 -32.06 2.32
CA LYS A 229 15.34 -32.69 1.02
C LYS A 229 14.29 -33.75 0.74
#